data_AF-A0A967Q701-F1
#
_entry.id   AF-A0A967Q701-F1
#
_cell.length_a   1.000
_cell.length_b   1.000
_cell.length_c   1.000
_cell.angle_alpha   90.00
_cell.angle_beta   90.00
_cell.angle_gamma   90.00
#
_symmetry.space_group_name_H-M   'P 1'
#
loop_
_entity.id
_entity.type
_entity.pdbx_description
1 polymer ?
#
loop_
_entity_poly.entity_id
_entity_poly.type
_entity_poly.pdbx_seq_one_letter_code
_entity_poly.pdbx_strand_id
1 'polypeptide(L)'
;AAQGLRVEHFIISSGIREMIEGAPIAHHFREIFASSFIYDHHGVAQWPALALNYTTKTQYLFRINKGVLAVDDDRGINEYLPRHERPVPFENLVFIGDGDTDVPCMRLVKDQGGHAIAVYRPRAEGAQAQAARLIAEQRVDFIAPADYRKGRTLDRIVHGILAKVAADHTLRALGKPD
;
A
#
# COMPACT_ATOMS: atom_id res chain seq x y z
N ALA A 1 0.90 0.62 -18.33
CA ALA A 1 0.11 1.83 -17.99
C ALA A 1 -0.27 2.54 -19.28
N ALA A 2 -1.56 2.69 -19.57
CA ALA A 2 -2.08 3.23 -20.85
C ALA A 2 -2.64 4.66 -20.73
N GLN A 3 -2.41 5.34 -19.60
CA GLN A 3 -3.05 6.62 -19.26
C GLN A 3 -2.07 7.68 -18.75
N GLY A 4 -0.79 7.58 -19.13
CA GLY A 4 0.24 8.55 -18.70
C GLY A 4 0.63 8.50 -17.22
N LEU A 5 0.07 7.57 -16.44
CA LEU A 5 0.41 7.38 -15.03
C LEU A 5 1.71 6.58 -14.87
N ARG A 6 2.57 7.02 -13.96
CA ARG A 6 3.65 6.21 -13.39
C ARG A 6 3.09 5.47 -12.17
N VAL A 7 3.02 4.14 -12.25
CA VAL A 7 2.54 3.29 -11.16
C VAL A 7 3.75 2.66 -10.47
N GLU A 8 3.80 2.78 -9.15
CA GLU A 8 4.81 2.15 -8.30
C GLU A 8 4.14 1.20 -7.32
N HIS A 9 4.78 0.07 -7.05
CA HIS A 9 4.26 -0.96 -6.17
C HIS A 9 5.14 -1.07 -4.92
N PHE A 10 4.51 -1.17 -3.76
CA PHE A 10 5.19 -1.28 -2.46
C PHE A 10 4.61 -2.44 -1.67
N ILE A 11 5.43 -3.05 -0.82
CA ILE A 11 4.96 -4.03 0.18
C ILE A 11 5.17 -3.44 1.58
N ILE A 12 4.14 -3.55 2.43
CA ILE A 12 4.24 -3.26 3.87
C ILE A 12 3.76 -4.52 4.61
N SER A 13 4.70 -5.25 5.20
CA SER A 13 4.44 -6.58 5.78
C SER A 13 5.02 -6.70 7.18
N SER A 14 4.34 -7.42 8.07
CA SER A 14 4.94 -7.86 9.34
C SER A 14 5.73 -9.16 9.18
N GLY A 15 5.73 -9.76 7.99
CA GLY A 15 6.53 -10.93 7.65
C GLY A 15 8.02 -10.62 7.50
N ILE A 16 8.78 -11.65 7.13
CA ILE A 16 10.24 -11.59 7.00
C ILE A 16 10.60 -11.06 5.60
N ARG A 17 11.41 -10.00 5.53
CA ARG A 17 11.79 -9.30 4.31
C ARG A 17 12.45 -10.23 3.30
N GLU A 18 13.39 -11.03 3.75
CA GLU A 18 14.20 -11.93 2.94
C GLU A 18 13.34 -13.02 2.28
N MET A 19 12.26 -13.45 2.95
CA MET A 19 11.30 -14.38 2.35
C MET A 19 10.51 -13.75 1.20
N ILE A 20 10.17 -12.47 1.32
CA ILE A 20 9.43 -11.73 0.29
C ILE A 20 10.35 -11.39 -0.88
N GLU A 21 11.59 -10.99 -0.60
CA GLU A 21 12.61 -10.71 -1.61
C GLU A 21 12.97 -11.97 -2.44
N GLY A 22 12.90 -13.15 -1.83
CA GLY A 22 13.04 -14.42 -2.54
C GLY A 22 11.88 -14.75 -3.49
N ALA A 23 10.78 -14.01 -3.48
CA ALA A 23 9.65 -14.27 -4.36
C ALA A 23 9.98 -13.88 -5.82
N PRO A 24 9.54 -14.65 -6.84
CA PRO A 24 9.84 -14.36 -8.25
C PRO A 24 9.41 -12.97 -8.73
N ILE A 25 8.42 -12.36 -8.06
CA ILE A 25 7.86 -11.04 -8.39
C ILE A 25 8.47 -9.89 -7.59
N ALA A 26 9.43 -10.15 -6.69
CA ALA A 26 9.99 -9.14 -5.79
C ALA A 26 10.55 -7.92 -6.54
N HIS A 27 11.19 -8.16 -7.69
CA HIS A 27 11.78 -7.12 -8.54
C HIS A 27 10.77 -6.15 -9.19
N HIS A 28 9.46 -6.43 -9.11
CA HIS A 28 8.42 -5.51 -9.56
C HIS A 28 8.04 -4.46 -8.51
N PHE A 29 8.46 -4.64 -7.25
CA PHE A 29 8.20 -3.71 -6.17
C PHE A 29 9.32 -2.67 -6.08
N ARG A 30 8.94 -1.41 -5.92
CA ARG A 30 9.85 -0.28 -5.72
C ARG A 30 10.57 -0.39 -4.39
N GLU A 31 9.87 -0.84 -3.35
CA GLU A 31 10.43 -1.09 -2.01
C GLU A 31 9.59 -2.13 -1.24
N ILE A 32 10.25 -2.89 -0.38
CA ILE A 32 9.65 -3.91 0.48
C ILE A 32 9.94 -3.56 1.95
N PHE A 33 8.94 -3.01 2.62
CA PHE A 33 8.99 -2.75 4.05
C PHE A 33 8.50 -3.99 4.80
N ALA A 34 9.44 -4.69 5.44
CA ALA A 34 9.17 -5.92 6.18
C ALA A 34 10.15 -6.08 7.35
N SER A 35 9.81 -6.96 8.29
CA SER A 35 10.71 -7.29 9.41
C SER A 35 11.96 -7.99 8.87
N SER A 36 13.13 -7.69 9.42
CA SER A 36 14.40 -8.22 8.92
C SER A 36 15.39 -8.55 10.03
N PHE A 37 16.44 -9.31 9.68
CA PHE A 37 17.52 -9.69 10.58
C PHE A 37 18.84 -9.02 10.18
N ILE A 38 19.75 -8.91 11.15
CA ILE A 38 21.16 -8.62 10.90
C ILE A 38 21.83 -9.96 10.60
N TYR A 39 22.59 -10.02 9.51
CA TYR A 39 23.36 -11.18 9.10
C TYR A 39 24.86 -10.94 9.28
N ASP A 40 25.58 -11.99 9.64
CA ASP A 40 27.05 -11.94 9.67
C ASP A 40 27.66 -12.10 8.27
N HIS A 41 29.00 -12.10 8.22
CA HIS A 41 29.72 -12.22 6.95
C HIS A 41 29.52 -13.59 6.26
N HIS A 42 29.02 -14.61 6.98
CA HIS A 42 28.69 -15.93 6.46
C HIS A 42 27.21 -16.03 6.02
N GLY A 43 26.42 -14.97 6.17
CA GLY A 43 25.00 -14.97 5.85
C GLY A 43 24.14 -15.66 6.91
N VAL A 44 24.63 -15.79 8.16
CA VAL A 44 23.87 -16.35 9.28
C VAL A 44 23.18 -15.24 10.03
N ALA A 45 21.87 -15.38 10.27
CA ALA A 45 21.09 -14.39 11.03
C ALA A 45 21.55 -14.36 12.51
N GLN A 46 21.92 -13.18 13.01
CA GLN A 46 22.42 -12.98 14.36
C GLN A 46 21.39 -12.33 15.30
N TRP A 47 20.63 -11.34 14.82
CA TRP A 47 19.71 -10.57 15.67
C TRP A 47 18.60 -9.89 14.85
N PRO A 48 17.42 -9.58 15.43
CA PRO A 48 16.44 -8.74 14.76
C PRO A 48 17.00 -7.34 14.43
N ALA A 49 16.88 -6.91 13.18
CA ALA A 49 17.28 -5.57 12.73
C ALA A 49 16.09 -4.61 12.75
N LEU A 50 14.94 -5.08 12.26
CA LEU A 50 13.73 -4.27 12.10
C LEU A 50 12.51 -5.15 12.38
N ALA A 51 11.59 -4.64 13.21
CA ALA A 51 10.35 -5.33 13.54
C ALA A 51 9.15 -4.47 13.09
N LEU A 52 8.43 -4.93 12.08
CA LEU A 52 7.17 -4.33 11.67
C LEU A 52 6.00 -5.07 12.31
N ASN A 53 5.07 -4.33 12.87
CA ASN A 53 3.82 -4.83 13.39
C ASN A 53 2.63 -4.08 12.79
N TYR A 54 1.41 -4.48 13.15
CA TYR A 54 0.18 -3.89 12.61
C TYR A 54 0.01 -2.39 12.94
N THR A 55 0.56 -1.90 14.06
CA THR A 55 0.48 -0.47 14.41
C THR A 55 1.48 0.37 13.64
N THR A 56 2.68 -0.16 13.37
CA THR A 56 3.76 0.58 12.68
C THR A 56 3.55 0.66 11.17
N LYS A 57 2.72 -0.19 10.56
CA LYS A 57 2.46 -0.16 9.10
C LYS A 57 2.04 1.23 8.58
N THR A 58 1.28 1.99 9.38
CA THR A 58 0.82 3.34 9.01
C THR A 58 1.98 4.31 8.80
N GLN A 59 3.07 4.19 9.55
CA GLN A 59 4.28 5.01 9.37
C GLN A 59 4.85 4.83 7.95
N TYR A 60 4.82 3.61 7.42
CA TYR A 60 5.34 3.31 6.09
C TYR A 60 4.50 3.92 4.97
N LEU A 61 3.19 4.12 5.19
CA LEU A 61 2.37 4.91 4.27
C LEU A 61 2.81 6.38 4.22
N PHE A 62 3.18 6.97 5.36
CA PHE A 62 3.74 8.32 5.38
C PHE A 62 5.13 8.39 4.74
N ARG A 63 5.97 7.36 4.93
CA ARG A 63 7.26 7.23 4.25
C ARG A 63 7.10 7.22 2.72
N ILE A 64 6.20 6.39 2.19
CA ILE A 64 5.87 6.37 0.75
C ILE A 64 5.33 7.73 0.30
N ASN A 65 4.40 8.31 1.06
CA ASN A 65 3.79 9.60 0.73
C ASN A 65 4.83 10.73 0.63
N LYS A 66 5.83 10.74 1.51
CA LYS A 66 6.93 11.72 1.51
C LYS A 66 8.11 11.34 0.61
N GLY A 67 8.17 10.12 0.09
CA GLY A 67 9.32 9.61 -0.67
C GLY A 67 10.54 9.20 0.17
N VAL A 68 10.37 9.03 1.49
CA VAL A 68 11.46 8.67 2.43
C VAL A 68 11.50 7.16 2.60
N LEU A 69 12.17 6.47 1.67
CA LEU A 69 12.18 5.00 1.63
C LEU A 69 13.20 4.36 2.58
N ALA A 70 14.25 5.09 2.97
CA ALA A 70 15.20 4.62 3.97
C ALA A 70 14.51 4.53 5.35
N VAL A 71 14.59 3.35 5.99
CA VAL A 71 13.88 3.10 7.26
C VAL A 71 14.55 3.79 8.44
N ASP A 72 15.87 3.97 8.37
CA ASP A 72 16.72 4.66 9.34
C ASP A 72 16.72 6.19 9.18
N ASP A 73 16.09 6.73 8.13
CA ASP A 73 15.91 8.17 7.96
C ASP A 73 14.73 8.67 8.82
N ASP A 74 15.01 8.85 10.10
CA ASP A 74 14.08 9.45 11.06
C ASP A 74 13.93 10.97 10.89
N ARG A 75 14.91 11.63 10.28
CA ARG A 75 14.84 13.08 10.07
C ARG A 75 13.86 13.40 8.95
N GLY A 76 14.00 12.77 7.78
CA GLY A 76 13.15 12.98 6.63
C GLY A 76 11.69 12.62 6.89
N ILE A 77 11.41 11.54 7.64
CA ILE A 77 10.02 11.18 7.97
C ILE A 77 9.37 12.17 8.94
N ASN A 78 10.15 12.82 9.82
CA ASN A 78 9.63 13.81 10.77
C ASN A 78 9.60 15.23 10.20
N GLU A 79 10.35 15.51 9.12
CA GLU A 79 10.33 16.80 8.44
C GLU A 79 8.93 17.11 7.88
N TYR A 80 8.49 18.35 8.06
CA TYR A 80 7.21 18.79 7.52
C TYR A 80 7.33 19.00 6.01
N LEU A 81 6.56 18.21 5.25
CA LEU A 81 6.43 18.36 3.80
C LEU A 81 4.99 18.76 3.44
N PRO A 82 4.76 19.95 2.84
CA PRO A 82 3.46 20.40 2.38
C PRO A 82 2.81 19.38 1.44
N ARG A 83 1.47 19.23 1.50
CA ARG A 83 0.74 18.21 0.72
C ARG A 83 1.03 18.25 -0.79
N HIS A 84 1.24 19.45 -1.35
CA HIS A 84 1.47 19.64 -2.79
C HIS A 84 2.89 19.33 -3.25
N GLU A 85 3.85 19.24 -2.33
CA GLU A 85 5.25 18.87 -2.60
C GLU A 85 5.49 17.37 -2.41
N ARG A 86 4.49 16.65 -1.89
CA ARG A 86 4.62 15.21 -1.60
C ARG A 86 4.72 14.42 -2.90
N PRO A 87 5.77 13.59 -3.09
CA PRO A 87 5.97 12.84 -4.32
C PRO A 87 4.82 11.90 -4.67
N VAL A 88 4.18 11.30 -3.65
CA VAL A 88 3.04 10.40 -3.83
C VAL A 88 1.88 10.86 -2.95
N PRO A 89 1.01 11.77 -3.42
CA PRO A 89 -0.16 12.22 -2.65
C PRO A 89 -1.05 11.06 -2.22
N PHE A 90 -1.65 11.16 -1.03
CA PHE A 90 -2.53 10.11 -0.52
C PHE A 90 -3.74 9.86 -1.43
N GLU A 91 -4.23 10.89 -2.13
CA GLU A 91 -5.36 10.73 -3.07
C GLU A 91 -5.03 9.79 -4.24
N ASN A 92 -3.74 9.53 -4.48
CA ASN A 92 -3.26 8.66 -5.55
C ASN A 92 -2.89 7.25 -5.03
N LEU A 93 -3.01 6.99 -3.72
CA LEU A 93 -2.67 5.69 -3.13
C LEU A 93 -3.84 4.71 -3.25
N VAL A 94 -3.50 3.49 -3.64
CA VAL A 94 -4.39 2.32 -3.56
C VAL A 94 -3.79 1.34 -2.56
N PHE A 95 -4.50 1.10 -1.46
CA PHE A 95 -4.08 0.16 -0.43
C PHE A 95 -4.89 -1.12 -0.52
N ILE A 96 -4.21 -2.26 -0.51
CA ILE A 96 -4.83 -3.59 -0.57
C ILE A 96 -4.40 -4.37 0.68
N GLY A 97 -5.36 -4.80 1.50
CA GLY A 97 -5.11 -5.55 2.74
C GLY A 97 -6.14 -6.66 2.95
N ASP A 98 -5.80 -7.71 3.70
CA ASP A 98 -6.61 -8.94 3.79
C ASP A 98 -7.23 -9.21 5.16
N GLY A 99 -7.04 -8.32 6.14
CA GLY A 99 -7.56 -8.57 7.48
C GLY A 99 -7.60 -7.38 8.42
N ASP A 100 -8.05 -7.65 9.64
CA ASP A 100 -8.25 -6.66 10.70
C ASP A 100 -6.93 -5.93 11.08
N THR A 101 -5.77 -6.58 10.89
CA THR A 101 -4.46 -5.96 11.14
C THR A 101 -4.16 -4.77 10.23
N ASP A 102 -4.79 -4.70 9.07
CA ASP A 102 -4.60 -3.63 8.10
C ASP A 102 -5.68 -2.54 8.18
N VAL A 103 -6.68 -2.71 9.06
CA VAL A 103 -7.76 -1.72 9.24
C VAL A 103 -7.23 -0.31 9.47
N PRO A 104 -6.23 -0.06 10.34
CA PRO A 104 -5.71 1.30 10.52
C PRO A 104 -5.14 1.89 9.24
N CYS A 105 -4.47 1.08 8.41
CA CYS A 105 -3.91 1.52 7.13
C CYS A 105 -5.00 1.82 6.11
N MET A 106 -5.98 0.91 5.98
CA MET A 106 -7.13 1.08 5.09
C MET A 106 -7.91 2.36 5.42
N ARG A 107 -8.17 2.58 6.71
CA ARG A 107 -8.88 3.78 7.19
C ARG A 107 -8.08 5.04 6.92
N LEU A 108 -6.79 5.05 7.25
CA LEU A 108 -5.91 6.19 7.00
C LEU A 108 -5.89 6.59 5.53
N VAL A 109 -5.71 5.63 4.62
CA VAL A 109 -5.66 5.90 3.18
C VAL A 109 -6.98 6.49 2.70
N LYS A 110 -8.11 5.90 3.12
CA LYS A 110 -9.44 6.39 2.78
C LYS A 110 -9.71 7.80 3.33
N ASP A 111 -9.41 8.04 4.61
CA ASP A 111 -9.61 9.33 5.26
C ASP A 111 -8.75 10.44 4.64
N GLN A 112 -7.59 10.08 4.06
CA GLN A 112 -6.72 11.01 3.33
C GLN A 112 -7.08 11.18 1.84
N GLY A 113 -8.19 10.56 1.39
CA GLY A 113 -8.73 10.69 0.03
C GLY A 113 -8.23 9.67 -0.98
N GLY A 114 -7.44 8.68 -0.55
CA GLY A 114 -7.02 7.55 -1.36
C GLY A 114 -8.07 6.44 -1.41
N HIS A 115 -7.67 5.25 -1.86
CA HIS A 115 -8.58 4.13 -2.06
C HIS A 115 -8.12 2.87 -1.34
N ALA A 116 -8.98 2.31 -0.49
CA ALA A 116 -8.71 1.08 0.26
C ALA A 116 -9.56 -0.09 -0.26
N ILE A 117 -8.92 -1.22 -0.49
CA ILE A 117 -9.54 -2.47 -0.96
C ILE A 117 -9.24 -3.58 0.05
N ALA A 118 -10.29 -4.14 0.66
CA ALA A 118 -10.14 -5.36 1.45
C ALA A 118 -10.25 -6.60 0.54
N VAL A 119 -9.26 -7.48 0.60
CA VAL A 119 -9.29 -8.75 -0.13
C VAL A 119 -9.59 -9.93 0.79
N TYR A 120 -10.32 -10.93 0.28
CA TYR A 120 -10.65 -12.13 1.05
C TYR A 120 -10.38 -13.40 0.25
N ARG A 121 -10.07 -14.49 0.96
CA ARG A 121 -9.89 -15.81 0.34
C ARG A 121 -11.26 -16.44 0.09
N PRO A 122 -11.67 -16.70 -1.17
CA PRO A 122 -13.04 -17.15 -1.49
C PRO A 122 -13.43 -18.49 -0.86
N ARG A 123 -12.44 -19.34 -0.58
CA ARG A 123 -12.64 -20.69 -0.01
C ARG A 123 -12.45 -20.75 1.51
N ALA A 124 -12.14 -19.62 2.15
CA ALA A 124 -12.01 -19.56 3.59
C ALA A 124 -13.37 -19.25 4.21
N GLU A 125 -13.77 -20.08 5.16
CA GLU A 125 -15.01 -19.91 5.90
C GLU A 125 -15.01 -18.55 6.64
N GLY A 126 -16.12 -17.82 6.57
CA GLY A 126 -16.27 -16.51 7.22
C GLY A 126 -15.52 -15.33 6.59
N ALA A 127 -14.58 -15.56 5.67
CA ALA A 127 -13.73 -14.49 5.11
C ALA A 127 -14.53 -13.44 4.30
N GLN A 128 -15.53 -13.88 3.54
CA GLN A 128 -16.41 -12.96 2.83
C GLN A 128 -17.27 -12.12 3.79
N ALA A 129 -17.74 -12.71 4.90
CA ALA A 129 -18.53 -11.98 5.89
C ALA A 129 -17.66 -10.95 6.63
N GLN A 130 -16.40 -11.28 6.94
CA GLN A 130 -15.44 -10.34 7.50
C GLN A 130 -15.18 -9.16 6.55
N ALA A 131 -14.95 -9.43 5.27
CA ALA A 131 -14.80 -8.37 4.26
C ALA A 131 -16.07 -7.51 4.13
N ALA A 132 -17.25 -8.14 4.12
CA ALA A 132 -18.53 -7.44 4.10
C ALA A 132 -18.73 -6.53 5.34
N ARG A 133 -18.23 -6.93 6.50
CA ARG A 133 -18.22 -6.08 7.70
C ARG A 133 -17.33 -4.84 7.50
N LEU A 134 -16.15 -4.99 6.90
CA LEU A 134 -15.23 -3.88 6.68
C LEU A 134 -15.84 -2.79 5.78
N ILE A 135 -16.59 -3.17 4.75
CA ILE A 135 -17.28 -2.21 3.89
C ILE A 135 -18.49 -1.58 4.59
N ALA A 136 -19.28 -2.36 5.34
CA ALA A 136 -20.44 -1.86 6.09
C ALA A 136 -20.05 -0.84 7.16
N GLU A 137 -18.91 -1.06 7.84
CA GLU A 137 -18.33 -0.13 8.82
C GLU A 137 -17.55 1.03 8.17
N GLN A 138 -17.68 1.22 6.85
CA GLN A 138 -17.01 2.26 6.06
C GLN A 138 -15.48 2.27 6.20
N ARG A 139 -14.84 1.14 6.55
CA ARG A 139 -13.39 1.04 6.71
C ARG A 139 -12.64 0.91 5.40
N VAL A 140 -13.31 0.49 4.33
CA VAL A 140 -12.77 0.36 2.97
C VAL A 140 -13.71 0.96 1.94
N ASP A 141 -13.24 1.13 0.71
CA ASP A 141 -14.05 1.53 -0.44
C ASP A 141 -14.59 0.33 -1.19
N PHE A 142 -13.78 -0.73 -1.29
CA PHE A 142 -14.11 -1.93 -2.06
C PHE A 142 -13.75 -3.21 -1.32
N ILE A 143 -14.44 -4.29 -1.68
CA ILE A 143 -14.07 -5.65 -1.32
C ILE A 143 -13.89 -6.49 -2.58
N ALA A 144 -12.91 -7.38 -2.58
CA ALA A 144 -12.69 -8.28 -3.70
C ALA A 144 -12.14 -9.65 -3.26
N PRO A 145 -12.41 -10.73 -4.00
CA PRO A 145 -11.66 -11.97 -3.80
C PRO A 145 -10.18 -11.73 -4.09
N ALA A 146 -9.28 -12.39 -3.35
CA ALA A 146 -7.82 -12.36 -3.52
C ALA A 146 -7.38 -13.12 -4.79
N ASP A 147 -7.90 -12.71 -5.94
CA ASP A 147 -7.61 -13.23 -7.28
C ASP A 147 -7.04 -12.09 -8.14
N TYR A 148 -5.71 -12.07 -8.24
CA TYR A 148 -4.92 -11.02 -8.89
C TYR A 148 -4.77 -11.20 -10.41
N ARG A 149 -5.46 -12.19 -11.01
CA ARG A 149 -5.38 -12.43 -12.46
C ARG A 149 -6.09 -11.33 -13.24
N LYS A 150 -5.59 -11.05 -14.44
CA LYS A 150 -6.17 -10.07 -15.38
C LYS A 150 -7.67 -10.35 -15.63
N GLY A 151 -8.48 -9.30 -15.65
CA GLY A 151 -9.91 -9.33 -15.92
C GLY A 151 -10.79 -9.76 -14.74
N ARG A 152 -10.20 -10.16 -13.60
CA ARG A 152 -10.93 -10.49 -12.38
C ARG A 152 -11.38 -9.24 -11.63
N THR A 153 -12.21 -9.42 -10.60
CA THR A 153 -12.82 -8.32 -9.84
C THR A 153 -11.79 -7.34 -9.30
N LEU A 154 -10.73 -7.84 -8.64
CA LEU A 154 -9.68 -6.99 -8.09
C LEU A 154 -8.96 -6.18 -9.17
N ASP A 155 -8.56 -6.85 -10.26
CA ASP A 155 -7.91 -6.22 -11.41
C ASP A 155 -8.77 -5.08 -12.00
N ARG A 156 -10.07 -5.32 -12.18
CA ARG A 156 -11.02 -4.32 -12.69
C ARG A 156 -11.19 -3.12 -11.74
N ILE A 157 -11.25 -3.37 -10.42
CA ILE A 157 -11.33 -2.30 -9.41
C ILE A 157 -10.08 -1.42 -9.48
N VAL A 158 -8.89 -2.03 -9.45
CA VAL A 158 -7.62 -1.29 -9.51
C VAL A 158 -7.53 -0.45 -10.79
N HIS A 159 -7.86 -1.02 -11.96
CA HIS A 159 -7.86 -0.28 -13.21
C HIS A 159 -8.88 0.86 -13.23
N GLY A 160 -10.06 0.67 -12.61
CA GLY A 160 -11.07 1.73 -12.47
C GLY A 160 -10.57 2.88 -11.59
N ILE A 161 -9.90 2.58 -10.49
CA ILE A 161 -9.29 3.60 -9.61
C ILE A 161 -8.19 4.36 -10.36
N LEU A 162 -7.31 3.67 -11.07
CA LEU A 162 -6.25 4.33 -11.87
C LEU A 162 -6.86 5.27 -12.93
N ALA A 163 -7.95 4.86 -13.59
CA ALA A 163 -8.67 5.71 -14.53
C ALA A 163 -9.25 6.96 -13.86
N LYS A 164 -9.82 6.83 -12.66
CA LYS A 164 -10.29 7.97 -11.86
C LYS A 164 -9.14 8.92 -11.53
N VAL A 165 -8.01 8.41 -11.03
CA VAL A 165 -6.84 9.24 -10.67
C VAL A 165 -6.31 10.02 -11.89
N ALA A 166 -6.23 9.37 -13.07
CA ALA A 166 -5.83 10.04 -14.30
C ALA A 166 -6.82 11.15 -14.71
N ALA A 167 -8.12 10.91 -14.58
CA ALA A 167 -9.16 11.89 -14.86
C ALA A 167 -9.09 13.08 -13.88
N ASP A 168 -8.96 12.82 -12.58
CA ASP A 168 -8.85 13.85 -11.53
C ASP A 168 -7.62 14.75 -11.78
N HIS A 169 -6.49 14.16 -12.16
CA HIS A 169 -5.29 14.92 -12.54
C HIS A 169 -5.55 15.82 -13.76
N THR A 170 -6.21 15.29 -14.79
CA THR A 170 -6.55 16.05 -16.00
C THR A 170 -7.45 17.23 -15.68
N LEU A 171 -8.49 17.03 -14.87
CA LEU A 171 -9.40 18.10 -14.43
C LEU A 171 -8.67 19.19 -13.63
N ARG A 172 -7.75 18.80 -12.72
CA ARG A 172 -6.93 19.75 -11.96
C ARG A 172 -6.01 20.57 -12.86
N ALA A 173 -5.46 19.97 -13.92
CA ALA A 173 -4.63 20.69 -14.89
C ALA A 173 -5.44 21.72 -15.69
N LEU A 174 -6.67 21.38 -16.10
CA LEU A 174 -7.57 22.29 -16.81
C LEU A 174 -8.12 23.42 -15.92
N GLY A 175 -8.25 23.19 -14.62
CA GLY A 175 -8.80 24.17 -13.68
C GLY A 175 -7.80 25.20 -13.15
N LYS A 176 -6.52 25.12 -13.51
CA LYS A 176 -5.54 26.17 -13.18
C LYS A 176 -5.62 27.26 -14.24
N PRO A 177 -5.90 28.53 -13.89
CA PRO A 177 -5.78 29.64 -14.84
C PRO A 177 -4.31 29.78 -15.28
N ASP A 178 -4.11 30.19 -16.53
CA ASP A 178 -2.79 30.49 -17.13
C ASP A 178 -1.95 31.46 -16.28
#